data_AF-A0A914JQC5-F1
#
_entry.id   AF-A0A914JQC5-F1
#
_cell.length_a   1.000
_cell.length_b   1.000
_cell.length_c   1.000
_cell.angle_alpha   90.00
_cell.angle_beta   90.00
_cell.angle_gamma   90.00
#
_symmetry.space_group_name_H-M   'P 1'
#
loop_
_entity.id
_entity.type
_entity.pdbx_description
1 polymer ?
#
loop_
_entity_poly.entity_id
_entity_poly.type
_entity_poly.pdbx_seq_one_letter_code
_entity_poly.pdbx_strand_id
1 'polypeptide(L)'
;MAFQNKVDYEPIGNNRFLEKNRLIEANSVNVIETAEFPGLPNDCVKEKFRCSTKFALSLKNQLLAIVTPSRELELYALKDDLIIPKCRVRVLHDPHPEYCLLEWSASQNLLLSTRSTAVLDVFDCNGVYCYSISLGDNTFDASKIISHITTTSSTDPDTYDLAYVLQLHSRFSVFRLGKGNAFDQIFNYNLNIPRTYCLLYIPSNHLLAVSTEYLVDKPVTDATNPMEIGLALFEYRHQQLTKKVLPVPKTGWIWLPFLQKQRAVVVSLEADLERQSVLAVTSRGDILLFDFFFHLQRFIKGELIPEVKLMQGILINGESVAALYRHGLIVQEK
;
A
#
# COMPACT_ATOMS: atom_id res chain seq x y z
N MET A 1 16.09 38.98 -10.06
CA MET A 1 14.75 39.60 -9.95
C MET A 1 13.98 38.84 -8.89
N ALA A 2 13.73 39.46 -7.75
CA ALA A 2 12.98 38.85 -6.64
C ALA A 2 11.48 39.01 -6.89
N PHE A 3 10.72 37.91 -6.85
CA PHE A 3 9.25 37.97 -6.82
C PHE A 3 8.80 38.24 -5.38
N GLN A 4 8.32 39.45 -5.11
CA GLN A 4 7.59 39.79 -3.89
C GLN A 4 6.13 39.38 -4.06
N ASN A 5 5.67 38.41 -3.28
CA ASN A 5 4.24 38.16 -3.09
C ASN A 5 3.65 39.32 -2.27
N LYS A 6 2.85 40.18 -2.89
CA LYS A 6 2.00 41.13 -2.17
C LYS A 6 0.78 40.38 -1.65
N VAL A 7 0.65 40.30 -0.33
CA VAL A 7 -0.56 39.84 0.37
C VAL A 7 -1.41 41.08 0.66
N ASP A 8 -2.65 41.10 0.18
CA ASP A 8 -3.60 42.18 0.44
C ASP A 8 -4.35 41.92 1.76
N TYR A 9 -4.30 42.88 2.68
CA TYR A 9 -4.99 42.83 3.97
C TYR A 9 -6.13 43.86 4.02
N GLU A 10 -7.27 43.49 4.61
CA GLU A 10 -8.33 44.46 4.95
C GLU A 10 -8.31 44.80 6.45
N PRO A 11 -8.42 46.09 6.81
CA PRO A 11 -8.44 46.51 8.20
C PRO A 11 -9.82 46.25 8.83
N ILE A 12 -9.86 45.59 9.99
CA ILE A 12 -11.10 45.40 10.76
C ILE A 12 -11.06 46.16 12.11
N GLY A 13 -10.35 47.29 12.14
CA GLY A 13 -10.23 48.14 13.34
C GLY A 13 -9.36 47.55 14.46
N ASN A 14 -8.95 48.40 15.41
CA ASN A 14 -8.04 48.07 16.52
C ASN A 14 -6.71 47.41 16.10
N ASN A 15 -6.05 47.93 15.05
CA ASN A 15 -4.77 47.41 14.53
C ASN A 15 -4.78 45.89 14.22
N ARG A 16 -5.96 45.33 13.94
CA ARG A 16 -6.10 43.94 13.50
C ARG A 16 -6.37 43.90 12.00
N PHE A 17 -5.57 43.11 11.30
CA PHE A 17 -5.71 42.82 9.89
C PHE A 17 -6.22 41.39 9.75
N LEU A 18 -7.25 41.19 8.95
CA LEU A 18 -7.71 39.85 8.60
C LEU A 18 -7.11 39.50 7.24
N GLU A 19 -6.38 38.39 7.20
CA GLU A 19 -5.91 37.82 5.95
C GLU A 19 -7.15 37.40 5.14
N LYS A 20 -7.29 37.92 3.93
CA LYS A 20 -8.38 37.54 3.02
C LYS A 20 -8.17 36.07 2.65
N ASN A 21 -8.86 35.16 3.36
CA ASN A 21 -9.05 33.79 2.89
C ASN A 21 -9.90 33.84 1.62
N ARG A 22 -9.25 34.04 0.47
CA ARG A 22 -9.82 33.65 -0.82
C ARG A 22 -9.95 32.13 -0.77
N LEU A 23 -11.17 31.66 -0.54
CA LEU A 23 -11.62 30.37 -1.03
C LEU A 23 -11.28 30.35 -2.52
N ILE A 24 -10.24 29.59 -2.86
CA ILE A 24 -9.89 29.30 -4.25
C ILE A 24 -11.00 28.38 -4.75
N GLU A 25 -11.87 28.95 -5.59
CA GLU A 25 -12.77 28.20 -6.45
C GLU A 25 -11.99 27.14 -7.22
N ALA A 26 -12.65 26.01 -7.45
CA ALA A 26 -12.14 24.86 -8.17
C ALA A 26 -11.32 25.20 -9.43
N ASN A 27 -10.36 24.31 -9.70
CA ASN A 27 -9.43 24.28 -10.85
C ASN A 27 -8.05 24.88 -10.61
N SER A 28 -7.26 24.19 -9.80
CA SER A 28 -5.82 24.07 -10.08
C SER A 28 -5.36 22.68 -9.67
N VAL A 29 -5.32 21.76 -10.63
CA VAL A 29 -4.48 20.57 -10.55
C VAL A 29 -3.04 21.09 -10.52
N ASN A 30 -2.52 21.37 -9.33
CA ASN A 30 -1.08 21.49 -9.15
C ASN A 30 -0.53 20.07 -9.26
N VAL A 31 -0.26 19.67 -10.50
CA VAL A 31 0.70 18.61 -10.78
C VAL A 31 2.02 19.13 -10.22
N ILE A 32 2.34 18.72 -9.00
CA ILE A 32 3.72 18.81 -8.52
C ILE A 32 4.48 17.87 -9.44
N GLU A 33 5.17 18.44 -10.42
CA GLU A 33 6.14 17.74 -11.25
C GLU A 33 7.13 17.08 -10.29
N THR A 34 6.98 15.77 -10.13
CA THR A 34 7.98 14.94 -9.47
C THR A 34 9.29 15.16 -10.20
N ALA A 35 10.28 15.68 -9.49
CA ALA A 35 11.64 15.84 -9.97
C ALA A 35 12.04 14.62 -10.81
N GLU A 36 12.59 14.86 -11.99
CA GLU A 36 13.12 13.80 -12.84
C GLU A 36 14.21 13.06 -12.08
N PHE A 37 13.85 11.90 -11.53
CA PHE A 37 14.78 11.06 -10.80
C PHE A 37 15.72 10.34 -11.76
N PRO A 38 17.05 10.52 -11.62
CA PRO A 38 18.02 9.79 -12.42
C PRO A 38 18.04 8.32 -11.96
N GLY A 39 17.66 7.40 -12.86
CA GLY A 39 18.19 6.03 -12.81
C GLY A 39 17.35 4.90 -12.20
N LEU A 40 16.02 5.02 -12.04
CA LEU A 40 15.18 3.84 -11.78
C LEU A 40 14.46 3.37 -13.06
N PRO A 41 14.89 2.27 -13.70
CA PRO A 41 14.08 1.60 -14.71
C PRO A 41 12.99 0.82 -13.98
N ASN A 42 11.80 1.41 -13.86
CA ASN A 42 10.50 0.77 -14.15
C ASN A 42 9.33 1.66 -13.71
N ASP A 43 8.44 1.96 -14.65
CA ASP A 43 7.21 2.73 -14.43
C ASP A 43 6.29 2.12 -13.37
N CYS A 44 6.31 0.79 -13.18
CA CYS A 44 5.43 0.08 -12.24
C CYS A 44 5.70 0.40 -10.75
N VAL A 45 6.96 0.65 -10.35
CA VAL A 45 7.27 1.04 -8.96
C VAL A 45 6.78 2.47 -8.71
N LYS A 46 6.97 3.36 -9.70
CA LYS A 46 6.44 4.73 -9.64
C LYS A 46 4.91 4.71 -9.52
N GLU A 47 4.22 3.82 -10.22
CA GLU A 47 2.76 3.71 -10.15
C GLU A 47 2.25 3.41 -8.75
N LYS A 48 2.87 2.48 -8.01
CA LYS A 48 2.45 2.13 -6.65
C LYS A 48 2.75 3.23 -5.62
N PHE A 49 3.90 3.91 -5.71
CA PHE A 49 4.42 4.75 -4.62
C PHE A 49 4.23 6.26 -4.81
N ARG A 50 3.71 6.75 -5.94
CA ARG A 50 3.67 8.19 -6.31
C ARG A 50 3.10 9.20 -5.31
N CYS A 51 2.27 8.81 -4.35
CA CYS A 51 1.69 9.76 -3.39
C CYS A 51 2.53 9.82 -2.11
N SER A 52 3.06 10.99 -1.74
CA SER A 52 3.80 11.14 -0.49
C SER A 52 2.90 11.25 0.75
N THR A 53 1.61 11.52 0.56
CA THR A 53 0.61 11.49 1.65
C THR A 53 -0.03 10.10 1.74
N LYS A 54 -0.01 9.49 2.91
CA LYS A 54 -0.65 8.19 3.17
C LYS A 54 -1.78 8.36 4.18
N PHE A 55 -2.81 7.52 4.10
CA PHE A 55 -3.89 7.49 5.08
C PHE A 55 -4.29 6.06 5.40
N ALA A 56 -4.85 5.85 6.59
CA ALA A 56 -5.36 4.56 7.03
C ALA A 56 -6.58 4.74 7.95
N LEU A 57 -7.60 3.89 7.79
CA LEU A 57 -8.84 3.94 8.55
C LEU A 57 -8.94 2.77 9.54
N SER A 58 -9.26 3.08 10.80
CA SER A 58 -9.61 2.09 11.82
C SER A 58 -11.11 2.14 12.08
N LEU A 59 -11.81 1.08 11.67
CA LEU A 59 -13.25 0.90 11.92
C LEU A 59 -13.55 0.62 13.40
N LYS A 60 -12.66 -0.08 14.09
CA LYS A 60 -12.82 -0.43 15.51
C LYS A 60 -12.80 0.80 16.40
N ASN A 61 -11.84 1.71 16.16
CA ASN A 61 -11.66 2.90 16.98
C ASN A 61 -12.26 4.16 16.35
N GLN A 62 -12.83 4.05 15.14
CA GLN A 62 -13.33 5.16 14.35
C GLN A 62 -12.26 6.25 14.19
N LEU A 63 -11.06 5.85 13.74
CA LEU A 63 -9.92 6.73 13.59
C LEU A 63 -9.47 6.81 12.12
N LEU A 64 -9.13 8.02 11.69
CA LEU A 64 -8.41 8.28 10.45
C LEU A 64 -6.99 8.71 10.80
N ALA A 65 -6.01 7.95 10.33
CA ALA A 65 -4.60 8.31 10.38
C ALA A 65 -4.17 8.90 9.04
N ILE A 66 -3.41 9.99 9.05
CA ILE A 66 -2.81 10.59 7.87
C ILE A 66 -1.33 10.83 8.15
N VAL A 67 -0.46 10.41 7.24
CA VAL A 67 0.95 10.81 7.22
C VAL A 67 1.17 11.75 6.05
N THR A 68 1.58 12.97 6.35
CA THR A 68 1.87 14.00 5.35
C THR A 68 3.24 13.78 4.68
N PRO A 69 3.52 14.45 3.54
CA PRO A 69 4.83 14.39 2.90
C PRO A 69 5.96 14.91 3.80
N SER A 70 5.65 15.81 4.73
CA SER A 70 6.59 16.33 5.74
C SER A 70 6.81 15.36 6.91
N ARG A 71 6.25 14.14 6.83
CA ARG A 71 6.32 13.11 7.88
C ARG A 71 5.71 13.61 9.20
N GLU A 72 4.52 14.20 9.11
CA GLU A 72 3.67 14.43 10.27
C GLU A 72 2.53 13.42 10.27
N LEU A 73 2.42 12.68 11.37
CA LEU A 73 1.32 11.76 11.63
C LEU A 73 0.20 12.53 12.34
N GLU A 74 -0.95 12.59 11.69
CA GLU A 74 -2.17 13.20 12.20
C GLU A 74 -3.22 12.13 12.43
N LEU A 75 -3.83 12.12 13.62
CA LEU A 75 -4.98 11.28 13.92
C LEU A 75 -6.23 12.13 14.08
N TYR A 76 -7.31 11.65 13.49
CA TYR A 76 -8.63 12.23 13.57
C TYR A 76 -9.62 11.17 14.07
N ALA A 77 -10.52 11.56 14.96
CA ALA A 77 -11.69 10.76 15.32
C ALA A 77 -12.82 11.03 14.32
N LEU A 78 -13.48 9.97 13.89
CA LEU A 78 -14.68 10.00 13.07
C LEU A 78 -15.88 9.85 14.01
N LYS A 79 -16.66 10.92 14.19
CA LYS A 79 -17.80 10.91 15.11
C LYS A 79 -18.91 11.80 14.58
N ASP A 80 -20.13 11.27 14.53
CA ASP A 80 -21.34 12.01 14.14
C ASP A 80 -21.14 12.77 12.81
N ASP A 81 -20.58 12.09 11.80
CA ASP A 81 -20.22 12.63 10.48
C ASP A 81 -19.18 13.78 10.50
N LEU A 82 -18.51 13.99 11.63
CA LEU A 82 -17.43 14.97 11.78
C LEU A 82 -16.06 14.28 11.87
N ILE A 83 -15.07 14.96 11.29
CA ILE A 83 -13.65 14.61 11.40
C ILE A 83 -13.03 15.52 12.46
N ILE A 84 -12.74 14.97 13.64
CA ILE A 84 -12.28 15.72 14.81
C ILE A 84 -10.79 15.46 15.03
N PRO A 85 -9.91 16.48 14.97
CA PRO A 85 -8.49 16.31 15.23
C PRO A 85 -8.25 15.77 16.65
N LYS A 86 -7.44 14.72 16.77
CA LYS A 86 -7.04 14.14 18.06
C LYS A 86 -5.60 14.46 18.43
N CYS A 87 -4.67 14.12 17.54
CA CYS A 87 -3.26 14.37 17.78
C CYS A 87 -2.52 14.63 16.47
N ARG A 88 -1.41 15.36 16.60
CA ARG A 88 -0.44 15.57 15.53
C ARG A 88 0.94 15.32 16.12
N VAL A 89 1.63 14.33 15.58
CA VAL A 89 2.95 13.90 16.03
C VAL A 89 3.87 14.00 14.84
N ARG A 90 4.99 14.72 15.00
CA ARG A 90 6.02 14.69 13.98
C ARG A 90 6.74 13.36 14.05
N VAL A 91 6.61 12.53 13.02
CA VAL A 91 7.34 11.27 12.90
C VAL A 91 8.74 11.54 12.33
N LEU A 92 9.59 10.52 12.39
CA LEU A 92 10.97 10.66 11.93
C LEU A 92 10.99 11.01 10.44
N HIS A 93 11.83 11.99 10.11
CA HIS A 93 11.99 12.50 8.76
C HIS A 93 12.43 11.38 7.81
N ASP A 94 11.81 11.35 6.63
CA ASP A 94 12.11 10.42 5.57
C ASP A 94 12.33 11.22 4.27
N PRO A 95 13.50 11.10 3.62
CA PRO A 95 13.77 11.83 2.39
C PRO A 95 12.95 11.34 1.19
N HIS A 96 12.35 10.15 1.27
CA HIS A 96 11.56 9.55 0.19
C HIS A 96 10.19 9.05 0.68
N PRO A 97 9.30 9.96 1.12
CA PRO A 97 8.00 9.64 1.70
C PRO A 97 7.06 8.88 0.74
N GLU A 98 7.30 8.95 -0.57
CA GLU A 98 6.59 8.18 -1.60
C GLU A 98 6.64 6.66 -1.34
N TYR A 99 7.77 6.14 -0.86
CA TYR A 99 7.98 4.71 -0.59
C TYR A 99 7.49 4.24 0.78
N CYS A 100 6.95 5.16 1.58
CA CYS A 100 6.38 4.82 2.88
C CYS A 100 5.03 4.13 2.70
N LEU A 101 4.61 3.35 3.69
CA LEU A 101 3.28 2.75 3.83
C LEU A 101 2.67 3.24 5.13
N LEU A 102 1.35 3.17 5.23
CA LEU A 102 0.60 3.46 6.45
C LEU A 102 -0.61 2.53 6.51
N GLU A 103 -0.68 1.67 7.52
CA GLU A 103 -1.74 0.68 7.67
C GLU A 103 -2.07 0.43 9.13
N TRP A 104 -3.35 0.22 9.44
CA TRP A 104 -3.75 -0.29 10.75
C TRP A 104 -3.50 -1.79 10.82
N SER A 105 -3.08 -2.28 11.98
CA SER A 105 -2.99 -3.72 12.20
C SER A 105 -4.38 -4.37 12.24
N ALA A 106 -4.45 -5.69 12.07
CA ALA A 106 -5.70 -6.45 12.01
C ALA A 106 -6.53 -6.32 13.29
N SER A 107 -5.89 -6.34 14.47
CA SER A 107 -6.55 -6.05 15.75
C SER A 107 -6.98 -4.58 15.92
N GLN A 108 -6.45 -3.71 15.05
CA GLN A 108 -6.58 -2.26 15.04
C GLN A 108 -6.12 -1.60 16.34
N ASN A 109 -5.23 -2.25 17.08
CA ASN A 109 -4.62 -1.68 18.28
C ASN A 109 -3.29 -0.98 17.96
N LEU A 110 -2.71 -1.24 16.78
CA LEU A 110 -1.44 -0.68 16.34
C LEU A 110 -1.61 0.00 14.98
N LEU A 111 -0.88 1.10 14.79
CA LEU A 111 -0.69 1.76 13.52
C LEU A 111 0.74 1.50 13.04
N LEU A 112 0.86 1.05 11.80
CA LEU A 112 2.12 0.66 11.18
C LEU A 112 2.49 1.68 10.11
N SER A 113 3.71 2.22 10.18
CA SER A 113 4.24 3.09 9.12
C SER A 113 5.61 2.63 8.70
N THR A 114 5.91 2.67 7.39
CA THR A 114 7.25 2.35 6.92
C THR A 114 8.05 3.60 6.60
N ARG A 115 9.37 3.39 6.54
CA ARG A 115 10.35 4.33 5.98
C ARG A 115 10.96 3.77 4.71
N SER A 116 11.46 4.66 3.86
CA SER A 116 12.18 4.32 2.63
C SER A 116 13.45 3.50 2.87
N THR A 117 14.02 3.54 4.08
CA THR A 117 15.17 2.73 4.50
C THR A 117 14.81 1.33 5.01
N ALA A 118 13.60 0.83 4.68
CA ALA A 118 13.08 -0.46 5.11
C ALA A 118 12.97 -0.63 6.63
N VAL A 119 12.55 0.44 7.31
CA VAL A 119 12.20 0.43 8.73
C VAL A 119 10.68 0.41 8.87
N LEU A 120 10.17 -0.43 9.78
CA LEU A 120 8.77 -0.47 10.19
C LEU A 120 8.62 0.19 11.56
N ASP A 121 7.96 1.34 11.58
CA ASP A 121 7.59 2.08 12.78
C ASP A 121 6.22 1.60 13.28
N VAL A 122 6.15 1.33 14.59
CA VAL A 122 4.94 0.86 15.26
C VAL A 122 4.48 1.92 16.26
N PHE A 123 3.22 2.32 16.12
CA PHE A 123 2.53 3.24 17.01
C PHE A 123 1.33 2.53 17.65
N ASP A 124 0.94 2.96 18.85
CA ASP A 124 -0.31 2.51 19.45
C ASP A 124 -1.53 3.18 18.76
N CYS A 125 -2.73 2.79 19.16
CA CYS A 125 -3.96 3.35 18.61
C CYS A 125 -4.19 4.85 18.90
N ASN A 126 -3.41 5.44 19.79
CA ASN A 126 -3.42 6.88 20.07
C ASN A 126 -2.31 7.63 19.33
N GLY A 127 -1.54 6.96 18.49
CA GLY A 127 -0.44 7.56 17.72
C GLY A 127 0.84 7.74 18.53
N VAL A 128 0.93 7.13 19.72
CA VAL A 128 2.15 7.14 20.53
C VAL A 128 3.14 6.14 19.93
N TYR A 129 4.35 6.60 19.66
CA TYR A 129 5.43 5.74 19.18
C TYR A 129 5.74 4.64 20.20
N CYS A 130 5.78 3.40 19.74
CA CYS A 130 6.21 2.26 20.53
C CYS A 130 7.66 1.91 20.20
N TYR A 131 7.92 1.42 18.99
CA TYR A 131 9.22 0.90 18.58
C TYR A 131 9.39 0.90 17.05
N SER A 132 10.61 0.63 16.60
CA SER A 132 10.96 0.48 15.18
C SER A 132 11.60 -0.89 14.95
N ILE A 133 11.29 -1.53 13.83
CA ILE A 133 11.90 -2.77 13.37
C ILE A 133 12.71 -2.44 12.11
N SER A 134 14.04 -2.62 12.16
CA SER A 134 14.87 -2.44 10.96
C SER A 134 14.98 -3.74 10.18
N LEU A 135 14.66 -3.70 8.88
CA LEU A 135 14.83 -4.82 7.95
C LEU A 135 16.01 -4.63 6.99
N GLY A 136 16.79 -3.55 7.16
CA GLY A 136 17.92 -3.20 6.30
C GLY A 136 19.01 -2.40 7.01
N ASP A 137 20.00 -1.95 6.23
CA ASP A 137 21.23 -1.31 6.74
C ASP A 137 21.05 0.19 7.04
N ASN A 138 19.82 0.65 7.26
CA ASN A 138 19.44 2.07 7.43
C ASN A 138 19.88 3.02 6.30
N THR A 139 20.27 2.46 5.15
CA THR A 139 20.58 3.20 3.93
C THR A 139 19.44 3.03 2.92
N PHE A 140 19.10 4.10 2.19
CA PHE A 140 18.06 4.01 1.18
C PHE A 140 18.54 3.16 0.00
N ASP A 141 17.80 2.11 -0.28
CA ASP A 141 17.94 1.29 -1.48
C ASP A 141 16.53 0.95 -1.96
N ALA A 142 16.15 1.51 -3.11
CA ALA A 142 14.83 1.31 -3.70
C ALA A 142 14.49 -0.17 -3.92
N SER A 143 15.49 -1.05 -4.06
CA SER A 143 15.27 -2.49 -4.20
C SER A 143 14.99 -3.21 -2.87
N LYS A 144 15.30 -2.59 -1.74
CA LYS A 144 15.15 -3.13 -0.37
C LYS A 144 13.95 -2.59 0.40
N ILE A 145 13.21 -1.64 -0.17
CA ILE A 145 12.03 -1.06 0.48
C ILE A 145 11.00 -2.12 0.85
N ILE A 146 10.23 -1.84 1.90
CA ILE A 146 9.05 -2.64 2.24
C ILE A 146 7.98 -2.37 1.18
N SER A 147 7.62 -3.38 0.40
CA SER A 147 6.65 -3.27 -0.69
C SER A 147 5.22 -3.50 -0.23
N HIS A 148 5.02 -4.30 0.81
CA HIS A 148 3.69 -4.55 1.39
C HIS A 148 3.78 -5.05 2.82
N ILE A 149 2.73 -4.76 3.59
CA ILE A 149 2.49 -5.30 4.92
C ILE A 149 1.11 -5.96 4.91
N THR A 150 0.96 -7.07 5.60
CA THR A 150 -0.37 -7.52 6.04
C THR A 150 -0.25 -8.02 7.46
N THR A 151 -1.36 -8.05 8.19
CA THR A 151 -1.35 -8.48 9.59
C THR A 151 -2.48 -9.44 9.87
N THR A 152 -2.31 -10.28 10.90
CA THR A 152 -3.37 -11.12 11.45
C THR A 152 -3.45 -10.91 12.96
N SER A 153 -4.68 -10.84 13.47
CA SER A 153 -4.90 -10.70 14.90
C SER A 153 -4.46 -11.95 15.64
N SER A 154 -3.70 -11.77 16.71
CA SER A 154 -3.30 -12.88 17.57
C SER A 154 -4.34 -13.11 18.67
N THR A 155 -4.49 -14.37 19.09
CA THR A 155 -5.24 -14.73 20.30
C THR A 155 -4.37 -14.82 21.54
N ASP A 156 -3.04 -14.71 21.37
CA ASP A 156 -2.06 -14.72 22.46
C ASP A 156 -2.14 -13.40 23.25
N PRO A 157 -2.34 -13.43 24.59
CA PRO A 157 -2.54 -12.22 25.40
C PRO A 157 -1.40 -11.19 25.35
N ASP A 158 -0.17 -11.65 25.06
CA ASP A 158 1.02 -10.81 25.01
C ASP A 158 1.33 -10.28 23.59
N THR A 159 0.65 -10.81 22.58
CA THR A 159 0.79 -10.44 21.17
C THR A 159 -0.45 -9.71 20.69
N TYR A 160 -0.28 -8.52 20.11
CA TYR A 160 -1.39 -7.87 19.41
C TYR A 160 -1.67 -8.56 18.08
N ASP A 161 -0.65 -8.62 17.22
CA ASP A 161 -0.77 -9.07 15.84
C ASP A 161 0.49 -9.78 15.37
N LEU A 162 0.35 -10.63 14.36
CA LEU A 162 1.47 -11.06 13.52
C LEU A 162 1.55 -10.15 12.30
N ALA A 163 2.72 -9.60 12.02
CA ALA A 163 2.97 -8.80 10.82
C ALA A 163 3.78 -9.59 9.80
N TYR A 164 3.24 -9.68 8.59
CA TYR A 164 3.90 -10.27 7.43
C TYR A 164 4.39 -9.14 6.55
N VAL A 165 5.69 -9.05 6.38
CA VAL A 165 6.37 -7.93 5.72
C VAL A 165 7.10 -8.46 4.50
N LEU A 166 6.85 -7.83 3.34
CA LEU A 166 7.53 -8.15 2.10
C LEU A 166 8.39 -6.97 1.66
N GLN A 167 9.64 -7.26 1.30
CA GLN A 167 10.54 -6.30 0.67
C GLN A 167 10.58 -6.51 -0.84
N LEU A 168 10.81 -5.44 -1.60
CA LEU A 168 10.77 -5.47 -3.07
C LEU A 168 11.72 -6.53 -3.67
N HIS A 169 12.88 -6.80 -3.06
CA HIS A 169 13.79 -7.90 -3.43
C HIS A 169 13.40 -9.29 -2.91
N SER A 170 12.11 -9.51 -2.60
CA SER A 170 11.55 -10.83 -2.31
C SER A 170 11.96 -11.44 -0.98
N ARG A 171 12.39 -10.62 -0.03
CA ARG A 171 12.56 -11.06 1.36
C ARG A 171 11.22 -10.93 2.06
N PHE A 172 10.76 -12.04 2.59
CA PHE A 172 9.52 -12.18 3.33
C PHE A 172 9.88 -12.44 4.80
N SER A 173 9.39 -11.58 5.68
CA SER A 173 9.63 -11.65 7.12
C SER A 173 8.31 -11.69 7.88
N VAL A 174 8.28 -12.41 8.99
CA VAL A 174 7.12 -12.45 9.90
C VAL A 174 7.56 -12.04 11.29
N PHE A 175 6.85 -11.09 11.87
CA PHE A 175 7.10 -10.54 13.18
C PHE A 175 5.92 -10.75 14.10
N ARG A 176 6.19 -11.10 15.35
CA ARG A 176 5.23 -10.97 16.45
C ARG A 176 5.27 -9.53 16.94
N LEU A 177 4.14 -8.85 16.95
CA LEU A 177 4.03 -7.49 17.49
C LEU A 177 3.40 -7.55 18.88
N GLY A 178 4.18 -7.23 19.92
CA GLY A 178 3.78 -7.33 21.31
C GLY A 178 3.54 -5.99 22.00
N LYS A 179 3.14 -6.07 23.28
CA LYS A 179 3.03 -4.93 24.20
C LYS A 179 4.42 -4.46 24.68
N GLY A 180 4.52 -3.19 25.11
CA GLY A 180 5.67 -2.71 25.88
C GLY A 180 7.02 -2.75 25.17
N ASN A 181 7.07 -2.36 23.90
CA ASN A 181 8.28 -2.33 23.06
C ASN A 181 8.89 -3.69 22.69
N ALA A 182 8.11 -4.76 22.79
CA ALA A 182 8.53 -6.09 22.38
C ALA A 182 8.07 -6.44 20.96
N PHE A 183 9.00 -6.92 20.14
CA PHE A 183 8.71 -7.65 18.92
C PHE A 183 9.69 -8.81 18.77
N ASP A 184 9.24 -9.88 18.12
CA ASP A 184 10.09 -11.03 17.79
C ASP A 184 10.04 -11.29 16.29
N GLN A 185 11.20 -11.47 15.65
CA GLN A 185 11.23 -12.02 14.30
C GLN A 185 11.04 -13.53 14.37
N ILE A 186 9.89 -13.99 13.86
CA ILE A 186 9.53 -15.41 13.86
C ILE A 186 10.06 -16.12 12.62
N PHE A 187 10.04 -15.43 11.47
CA PHE A 187 10.41 -16.04 10.20
C PHE A 187 11.08 -15.03 9.28
N ASN A 188 12.02 -15.51 8.47
CA ASN A 188 12.68 -14.71 7.46
C ASN A 188 13.17 -15.60 6.32
N TYR A 189 12.72 -15.33 5.09
CA TYR A 189 13.04 -16.15 3.94
C TYR A 189 13.12 -15.32 2.65
N ASN A 190 14.05 -15.69 1.76
CA ASN A 190 14.10 -15.12 0.42
C ASN A 190 13.29 -16.00 -0.53
N LEU A 191 12.21 -15.47 -1.10
CA LEU A 191 11.34 -16.19 -2.02
C LEU A 191 12.02 -16.52 -3.35
N ASN A 192 13.17 -15.90 -3.65
CA ASN A 192 13.92 -16.00 -4.91
C ASN A 192 13.06 -15.59 -6.11
N ILE A 193 12.21 -14.58 -5.91
CA ILE A 193 11.47 -13.89 -6.97
C ILE A 193 12.28 -12.62 -7.33
N PRO A 194 12.31 -12.15 -8.58
CA PRO A 194 13.12 -10.97 -8.93
C PRO A 194 12.63 -9.67 -8.28
N ARG A 195 11.33 -9.40 -8.29
CA ARG A 195 10.69 -8.22 -7.69
C ARG A 195 9.31 -8.58 -7.16
N THR A 196 8.97 -8.12 -5.97
CA THR A 196 7.69 -8.44 -5.33
C THR A 196 6.95 -7.22 -4.82
N TYR A 197 5.66 -7.14 -5.09
CA TYR A 197 4.89 -5.89 -4.93
C TYR A 197 3.88 -5.98 -3.81
N CYS A 198 3.06 -7.02 -3.79
CA CYS A 198 1.97 -7.19 -2.83
C CYS A 198 2.00 -8.60 -2.27
N LEU A 199 1.49 -8.76 -1.07
CA LEU A 199 1.25 -10.06 -0.48
C LEU A 199 -0.18 -10.16 0.05
N LEU A 200 -0.73 -11.36 -0.01
CA LEU A 200 -1.96 -11.73 0.67
C LEU A 200 -1.69 -13.02 1.43
N TYR A 201 -2.01 -13.01 2.73
CA TYR A 201 -1.95 -14.22 3.53
C TYR A 201 -3.36 -14.59 4.02
N ILE A 202 -3.77 -15.83 3.74
CA ILE A 202 -5.05 -16.40 4.18
C ILE A 202 -4.73 -17.50 5.22
N PRO A 203 -4.88 -17.21 6.52
CA PRO A 203 -4.48 -18.14 7.58
C PRO A 203 -5.21 -19.48 7.54
N SER A 204 -6.51 -19.47 7.22
CA SER A 204 -7.36 -20.68 7.20
C SER A 204 -6.87 -21.74 6.22
N ASN A 205 -6.25 -21.31 5.12
CA ASN A 205 -5.78 -22.19 4.05
C ASN A 205 -4.25 -22.28 4.01
N HIS A 206 -3.57 -21.63 4.97
CA HIS A 206 -2.11 -21.46 4.99
C HIS A 206 -1.55 -20.93 3.66
N LEU A 207 -2.32 -20.11 2.94
CA LEU A 207 -2.00 -19.69 1.59
C LEU A 207 -1.39 -18.30 1.61
N LEU A 208 -0.19 -18.18 1.04
CA LEU A 208 0.49 -16.92 0.82
C LEU A 208 0.59 -16.68 -0.69
N ALA A 209 -0.10 -15.64 -1.17
CA ALA A 209 0.03 -15.16 -2.53
C ALA A 209 0.95 -13.93 -2.56
N VAL A 210 1.88 -13.90 -3.51
CA VAL A 210 2.83 -12.80 -3.69
C VAL A 210 2.81 -12.36 -5.14
N SER A 211 2.65 -11.07 -5.39
CA SER A 211 2.67 -10.53 -6.75
C SER A 211 4.08 -10.16 -7.23
N THR A 212 4.33 -10.40 -8.52
CA THR A 212 5.54 -10.06 -9.27
C THR A 212 5.16 -9.47 -10.64
N GLU A 213 6.14 -8.95 -11.36
CA GLU A 213 5.98 -8.54 -12.76
C GLU A 213 5.56 -9.74 -13.62
N TYR A 214 4.60 -9.50 -14.53
CA TYR A 214 4.18 -10.43 -15.57
C TYR A 214 4.12 -9.74 -16.93
N LEU A 215 4.09 -10.56 -17.98
CA LEU A 215 4.00 -10.10 -19.35
C LEU A 215 2.54 -10.07 -19.83
N VAL A 216 2.16 -8.95 -20.44
CA VAL A 216 0.86 -8.63 -21.00
C VAL A 216 0.82 -9.09 -22.46
N ASP A 217 1.11 -10.38 -22.67
CA ASP A 217 1.22 -10.96 -24.01
C ASP A 217 -0.10 -11.62 -24.43
N LYS A 218 -0.87 -12.09 -23.45
CA LYS A 218 -2.07 -12.90 -23.64
C LYS A 218 -3.30 -12.18 -23.06
N PRO A 219 -4.47 -12.30 -23.71
CA PRO A 219 -5.72 -11.88 -23.09
C PRO A 219 -6.00 -12.70 -21.83
N VAL A 220 -6.54 -12.04 -20.80
CA VAL A 220 -7.06 -12.74 -19.63
C VAL A 220 -8.36 -13.46 -20.02
N THR A 221 -8.47 -14.72 -19.63
CA THR A 221 -9.61 -15.61 -19.88
C THR A 221 -9.93 -16.37 -18.60
N ASP A 222 -11.08 -17.00 -18.51
CA ASP A 222 -11.48 -17.78 -17.32
C ASP A 222 -10.52 -18.95 -17.00
N ALA A 223 -9.74 -19.40 -17.99
CA ALA A 223 -8.69 -20.41 -17.84
C ALA A 223 -7.31 -19.82 -17.46
N THR A 224 -7.22 -18.50 -17.24
CA THR A 224 -5.95 -17.83 -16.93
C THR A 224 -5.42 -18.30 -15.58
N ASN A 225 -4.22 -18.86 -15.62
CA ASN A 225 -3.52 -19.30 -14.43
C ASN A 225 -2.99 -18.06 -13.66
N PRO A 226 -3.02 -18.06 -12.32
CA PRO A 226 -2.43 -17.01 -11.48
C PRO A 226 -0.99 -16.63 -11.85
N MET A 227 -0.19 -17.59 -12.33
CA MET A 227 1.17 -17.32 -12.80
C MET A 227 1.23 -16.40 -14.01
N GLU A 228 0.24 -16.49 -14.91
CA GLU A 228 0.19 -15.68 -16.12
C GLU A 228 -0.05 -14.20 -15.80
N ILE A 229 -0.63 -13.91 -14.63
CA ILE A 229 -0.81 -12.55 -14.09
C ILE A 229 0.19 -12.23 -12.96
N GLY A 230 1.28 -12.99 -12.86
CA GLY A 230 2.37 -12.69 -11.94
C GLY A 230 2.06 -12.95 -10.47
N LEU A 231 1.20 -13.91 -10.15
CA LEU A 231 0.99 -14.37 -8.78
C LEU A 231 1.79 -15.64 -8.51
N ALA A 232 2.62 -15.58 -7.48
CA ALA A 232 3.31 -16.72 -6.90
C ALA A 232 2.55 -17.20 -5.66
N LEU A 233 2.27 -18.50 -5.58
CA LEU A 233 1.52 -19.10 -4.48
C LEU A 233 2.43 -20.01 -3.66
N PHE A 234 2.38 -19.82 -2.35
CA PHE A 234 3.12 -20.57 -1.36
C PHE A 234 2.19 -21.09 -0.28
N GLU A 235 2.53 -22.23 0.29
CA GLU A 235 1.97 -22.65 1.55
C GLU A 235 2.87 -22.18 2.68
N TYR A 236 2.35 -21.34 3.57
CA TYR A 236 3.06 -20.87 4.75
C TYR A 236 2.40 -21.45 6.01
N ARG A 237 3.04 -22.46 6.59
CA ARG A 237 2.55 -23.21 7.76
C ARG A 237 3.69 -23.49 8.72
N HIS A 238 3.47 -23.28 10.02
CA HIS A 238 4.46 -23.54 11.08
C HIS A 238 5.85 -22.97 10.79
N GLN A 239 5.92 -21.73 10.29
CA GLN A 239 7.20 -21.07 9.95
C GLN A 239 8.00 -21.81 8.87
N GLN A 240 7.32 -22.56 8.01
CA GLN A 240 7.87 -23.19 6.82
C GLN A 240 7.11 -22.70 5.60
N LEU A 241 7.84 -22.56 4.50
CA LEU A 241 7.31 -22.04 3.25
C LEU A 241 7.53 -23.07 2.14
N THR A 242 6.45 -23.65 1.66
CA THR A 242 6.45 -24.65 0.59
C THR A 242 5.92 -24.00 -0.69
N LYS A 243 6.69 -24.13 -1.77
CA LYS A 243 6.31 -23.58 -3.08
C LYS A 243 5.18 -24.43 -3.67
N LYS A 244 4.04 -23.81 -3.95
CA LYS A 244 2.93 -24.45 -4.67
C LYS A 244 2.97 -24.12 -6.16
N VAL A 245 3.11 -22.83 -6.47
CA VAL A 245 3.07 -22.32 -7.85
C VAL A 245 4.02 -21.13 -7.95
N LEU A 246 4.96 -21.15 -8.90
CA LEU A 246 5.87 -20.04 -9.16
C LEU A 246 5.75 -19.56 -10.60
N PRO A 247 5.53 -18.26 -10.85
CA PRO A 247 5.61 -17.73 -12.20
C PRO A 247 7.01 -18.03 -12.75
N VAL A 248 7.05 -18.57 -13.98
CA VAL A 248 8.33 -18.83 -14.66
C VAL A 248 9.04 -17.48 -14.79
N PRO A 249 10.23 -17.31 -14.21
CA PRO A 249 10.96 -16.05 -14.33
C PRO A 249 11.33 -15.86 -15.80
N LYS A 250 10.51 -15.12 -16.55
CA LYS A 250 10.87 -14.59 -17.86
C LYS A 250 11.80 -13.38 -17.70
N THR A 251 12.81 -13.49 -16.83
CA THR A 251 13.85 -12.47 -16.66
C THR A 251 14.98 -12.75 -17.63
N GLY A 252 14.70 -12.61 -18.92
CA GLY A 252 15.71 -12.05 -19.81
C GLY A 252 15.83 -10.58 -19.48
N TRP A 253 17.04 -10.09 -19.22
CA TRP A 253 17.34 -8.66 -19.24
C TRP A 253 17.07 -8.15 -20.66
N ILE A 254 15.83 -7.81 -20.98
CA ILE A 254 15.47 -7.26 -22.27
C ILE A 254 15.59 -5.74 -22.15
N TRP A 255 16.73 -5.22 -22.58
CA TRP A 255 17.14 -3.81 -22.54
C TRP A 255 16.34 -2.89 -23.49
N LEU A 256 15.20 -3.36 -24.01
CA LEU A 256 14.45 -2.67 -25.06
C LEU A 256 13.28 -1.88 -24.43
N PRO A 257 13.32 -0.53 -24.43
CA PRO A 257 12.35 0.31 -23.75
C PRO A 257 10.92 0.17 -24.30
N PHE A 258 10.74 -0.31 -25.53
CA PHE A 258 9.41 -0.55 -26.10
C PHE A 258 8.71 -1.82 -25.59
N LEU A 259 9.46 -2.81 -25.06
CA LEU A 259 8.88 -4.02 -24.45
C LEU A 259 8.41 -3.79 -23.00
N GLN A 260 8.79 -2.67 -22.37
CA GLN A 260 8.29 -2.30 -21.04
C GLN A 260 6.77 -2.03 -21.04
N LYS A 261 6.18 -1.62 -22.19
CA LYS A 261 4.72 -1.46 -22.35
C LYS A 261 3.93 -2.78 -22.25
N GLN A 262 4.62 -3.92 -22.26
CA GLN A 262 4.01 -5.24 -22.09
C GLN A 262 4.22 -5.78 -20.67
N ARG A 263 4.60 -4.97 -19.69
CA ARG A 263 4.70 -5.43 -18.30
C ARG A 263 3.60 -4.84 -17.43
N ALA A 264 3.10 -5.66 -16.52
CA ALA A 264 2.15 -5.25 -15.50
C ALA A 264 2.45 -5.99 -14.19
N VAL A 265 1.85 -5.50 -13.11
CA VAL A 265 1.93 -6.09 -11.77
C VAL A 265 0.55 -6.10 -11.14
N VAL A 266 0.32 -7.00 -10.20
CA VAL A 266 -0.83 -6.88 -9.28
C VAL A 266 -0.44 -5.91 -8.16
N VAL A 267 -1.16 -4.78 -8.08
CA VAL A 267 -0.90 -3.66 -7.16
C VAL A 267 -1.71 -3.73 -5.86
N SER A 268 -2.77 -4.53 -5.81
CA SER A 268 -3.56 -4.78 -4.61
C SER A 268 -4.16 -6.20 -4.65
N LEU A 269 -4.19 -6.84 -3.47
CA LEU A 269 -4.80 -8.14 -3.23
C LEU A 269 -5.61 -8.06 -1.94
N GLU A 270 -6.89 -8.40 -2.00
CA GLU A 270 -7.77 -8.41 -0.84
C GLU A 270 -8.58 -9.71 -0.79
N ALA A 271 -8.72 -10.30 0.40
CA ALA A 271 -9.51 -11.52 0.59
C ALA A 271 -10.82 -11.22 1.32
N ASP A 272 -11.89 -11.80 0.82
CA ASP A 272 -13.16 -11.97 1.53
C ASP A 272 -13.22 -13.39 2.09
N LEU A 273 -13.05 -13.51 3.42
CA LEU A 273 -13.05 -14.78 4.13
C LEU A 273 -14.43 -15.45 4.19
N GLU A 274 -15.52 -14.66 4.15
CA GLU A 274 -16.88 -15.18 4.23
C GLU A 274 -17.28 -15.86 2.92
N ARG A 275 -16.96 -15.23 1.80
CA ARG A 275 -17.28 -15.74 0.46
C ARG A 275 -16.18 -16.56 -0.20
N GLN A 276 -15.04 -16.70 0.47
CA GLN A 276 -13.87 -17.42 -0.04
C GLN A 276 -13.39 -16.91 -1.40
N SER A 277 -13.36 -15.58 -1.56
CA SER A 277 -12.93 -14.92 -2.80
C SER A 277 -11.75 -13.96 -2.58
N VAL A 278 -10.91 -13.82 -3.61
CA VAL A 278 -9.77 -12.91 -3.62
C VAL A 278 -9.92 -11.91 -4.76
N LEU A 279 -9.93 -10.63 -4.43
CA LEU A 279 -9.86 -9.54 -5.38
C LEU A 279 -8.40 -9.21 -5.68
N ALA A 280 -8.06 -9.09 -6.96
CA ALA A 280 -6.77 -8.62 -7.41
C ALA A 280 -6.95 -7.44 -8.36
N VAL A 281 -6.15 -6.41 -8.16
CA VAL A 281 -6.12 -5.23 -9.04
C VAL A 281 -4.75 -5.13 -9.70
N THR A 282 -4.72 -4.97 -11.02
CA THR A 282 -3.47 -4.81 -11.78
C THR A 282 -3.11 -3.35 -11.98
N SER A 283 -1.83 -3.08 -12.29
CA SER A 283 -1.35 -1.75 -12.65
C SER A 283 -1.96 -1.21 -13.96
N ARG A 284 -2.67 -2.05 -14.71
CA ARG A 284 -3.44 -1.66 -15.91
C ARG A 284 -4.88 -1.25 -15.56
N GLY A 285 -5.27 -1.41 -14.31
CA GLY A 285 -6.63 -1.21 -13.82
C GLY A 285 -7.56 -2.38 -14.07
N ASP A 286 -7.02 -3.55 -14.43
CA ASP A 286 -7.82 -4.76 -14.53
C ASP A 286 -8.21 -5.24 -13.12
N ILE A 287 -9.45 -5.69 -12.96
CA ILE A 287 -9.98 -6.27 -11.74
C ILE A 287 -10.21 -7.76 -11.99
N LEU A 288 -9.63 -8.60 -11.15
CA LEU A 288 -9.76 -10.04 -11.22
C LEU A 288 -10.32 -10.55 -9.89
N LEU A 289 -11.36 -11.36 -9.96
CA LEU A 289 -11.93 -12.05 -8.81
C LEU A 289 -11.60 -13.53 -8.91
N PHE A 290 -10.91 -14.03 -7.90
CA PHE A 290 -10.54 -15.43 -7.76
C PHE A 290 -11.34 -16.09 -6.64
N ASP A 291 -11.44 -17.41 -6.68
CA ASP A 291 -11.74 -18.19 -5.47
C ASP A 291 -10.46 -18.37 -4.60
N PHE A 292 -10.58 -18.99 -3.43
CA PHE A 292 -9.43 -19.29 -2.55
C PHE A 292 -8.45 -20.34 -3.10
N PHE A 293 -8.80 -21.01 -4.19
CA PHE A 293 -7.90 -21.89 -4.95
C PHE A 293 -7.22 -21.14 -6.10
N PHE A 294 -7.48 -19.84 -6.23
CA PHE A 294 -7.01 -18.98 -7.30
C PHE A 294 -7.47 -19.40 -8.70
N HIS A 295 -8.67 -19.98 -8.83
CA HIS A 295 -9.36 -20.06 -10.11
C HIS A 295 -10.07 -18.74 -10.39
N LEU A 296 -9.91 -18.22 -11.60
CA LEU A 296 -10.54 -16.96 -12.00
C LEU A 296 -12.05 -17.15 -12.14
N GLN A 297 -12.81 -16.36 -11.39
CA GLN A 297 -14.28 -16.38 -11.38
C GLN A 297 -14.87 -15.24 -12.20
N ARG A 298 -14.26 -14.05 -12.13
CA ARG A 298 -14.72 -12.86 -12.86
C ARG A 298 -13.51 -12.01 -13.26
N PHE A 299 -13.61 -11.41 -14.44
CA PHE A 299 -12.63 -10.47 -14.96
C PHE A 299 -13.34 -9.23 -15.46
N ILE A 300 -12.91 -8.07 -14.97
CA ILE A 300 -13.34 -6.77 -15.46
C ILE A 300 -12.09 -6.09 -15.99
N LYS A 301 -12.06 -5.91 -17.31
CA LYS A 301 -10.96 -5.21 -17.96
C LYS A 301 -11.04 -3.74 -17.58
N GLY A 302 -9.94 -3.17 -17.10
CA GLY A 302 -9.88 -1.74 -16.83
C GLY A 302 -10.10 -0.98 -18.13
N GLU A 303 -11.05 -0.04 -18.15
CA GLU A 303 -11.10 0.93 -19.24
C GLU A 303 -9.83 1.77 -19.17
N LEU A 304 -9.05 1.75 -20.25
CA LEU A 304 -7.87 2.59 -20.44
C LEU A 304 -8.30 4.05 -20.64
N ILE A 305 -8.88 4.67 -19.62
CA ILE A 305 -8.89 6.12 -19.52
C ILE A 305 -7.47 6.48 -19.05
N PRO A 306 -6.60 7.06 -19.91
CA PRO A 306 -5.17 7.21 -19.62
C PRO A 306 -4.86 7.96 -18.32
N GLU A 307 -5.82 8.76 -17.87
CA GLU A 307 -5.73 9.61 -16.69
C GLU A 307 -6.24 8.91 -15.42
N VAL A 308 -7.15 7.94 -15.54
CA VAL A 308 -7.84 7.30 -14.41
C VAL A 308 -7.24 5.91 -14.17
N LYS A 309 -6.17 5.83 -13.39
CA LYS A 309 -5.54 4.55 -13.01
C LYS A 309 -6.10 4.05 -11.69
N LEU A 310 -6.58 2.80 -11.67
CA LEU A 310 -7.03 2.11 -10.47
C LEU A 310 -5.83 1.79 -9.58
N MET A 311 -5.91 2.12 -8.30
CA MET A 311 -4.82 1.99 -7.33
C MET A 311 -5.08 0.89 -6.30
N GLN A 312 -6.33 0.75 -5.88
CA GLN A 312 -6.78 -0.24 -4.90
C GLN A 312 -8.20 -0.65 -5.23
N GLY A 313 -8.53 -1.91 -5.01
CA GLY A 313 -9.89 -2.42 -5.07
C GLY A 313 -10.24 -2.99 -3.71
N ILE A 314 -11.47 -2.73 -3.24
CA ILE A 314 -12.02 -3.22 -1.99
C ILE A 314 -13.32 -3.96 -2.30
N LEU A 315 -13.50 -5.12 -1.69
CA LEU A 315 -14.78 -5.84 -1.76
C LEU A 315 -15.79 -5.21 -0.79
N ILE A 316 -16.92 -4.75 -1.32
CA ILE A 316 -18.06 -4.25 -0.54
C ILE A 316 -19.17 -5.30 -0.57
N ASN A 317 -19.51 -5.82 0.61
CA ASN A 317 -20.57 -6.81 0.82
C ASN A 317 -20.43 -8.08 -0.04
N GLY A 318 -19.22 -8.33 -0.56
CA GLY A 318 -18.85 -9.49 -1.38
C GLY A 318 -19.55 -9.61 -2.74
N GLU A 319 -20.23 -8.56 -3.20
CA GLU A 319 -20.85 -8.49 -4.53
C GLU A 319 -20.47 -7.23 -5.28
N SER A 320 -20.23 -6.13 -4.58
CA SER A 320 -19.75 -4.89 -5.18
C SER A 320 -18.25 -4.74 -5.02
N VAL A 321 -17.57 -4.23 -6.04
CA VAL A 321 -16.18 -3.81 -5.94
C VAL A 321 -16.16 -2.29 -5.84
N ALA A 322 -15.59 -1.76 -4.76
CA ALA A 322 -15.17 -0.38 -4.73
C ALA A 322 -13.76 -0.26 -5.27
N ALA A 323 -13.62 0.53 -6.31
CA ALA A 323 -12.36 0.79 -6.97
C ALA A 323 -11.90 2.21 -6.64
N LEU A 324 -10.76 2.35 -5.96
CA LEU A 324 -10.12 3.64 -5.68
C LEU A 324 -9.16 3.97 -6.82
N TYR A 325 -9.47 5.03 -7.55
CA TYR A 325 -8.64 5.53 -8.64
C TYR A 325 -7.71 6.65 -8.17
N ARG A 326 -6.66 6.89 -8.95
CA ARG A 326 -5.59 7.86 -8.71
C ARG A 326 -6.07 9.29 -8.37
N HIS A 327 -7.24 9.69 -8.86
CA HIS A 327 -7.81 11.01 -8.61
C HIS A 327 -8.72 11.07 -7.37
N GLY A 328 -8.71 10.03 -6.53
CA GLY A 328 -9.61 9.91 -5.38
C GLY A 328 -11.05 9.53 -5.75
N LEU A 329 -11.30 9.17 -7.01
CA LEU A 329 -12.59 8.66 -7.44
C LEU A 329 -12.78 7.27 -6.82
N ILE A 330 -13.92 7.06 -6.16
CA ILE A 330 -14.37 5.75 -5.73
C ILE A 330 -15.52 5.37 -6.65
N VAL A 331 -15.36 4.32 -7.44
CA VAL A 331 -16.45 3.75 -8.24
C VAL A 331 -16.89 2.47 -7.57
N GLN A 332 -18.18 2.37 -7.29
CA GLN A 332 -18.79 1.11 -6.88
C GLN A 332 -19.32 0.41 -8.13
N GLU A 333 -18.68 -0.68 -8.52
CA GLU A 333 -19.21 -1.59 -9.54
C GLU A 333 -20.05 -2.68 -8.85
N LYS A 334 -21.22 -2.98 -9.41
CA LYS A 334 -22.12 -4.04 -8.94
C LYS A 334 -21.90 -5.37 -9.69
#